data_AF-A0A2X2L671-F1
#
_entry.id   AF-A0A2X2L671-F1
#
_cell.length_a   1.000
_cell.length_b   1.000
_cell.length_c   1.000
_cell.angle_alpha   90.00
_cell.angle_beta   90.00
_cell.angle_gamma   90.00
#
_symmetry.space_group_name_H-M   'P 1'
#
loop_
_entity.id
_entity.type
_entity.pdbx_description
1 polymer ?
#
loop_
_entity_poly.entity_id
_entity_poly.type
_entity_poly.pdbx_seq_one_letter_code
_entity_poly.pdbx_strand_id
1 'polypeptide(L)'
;MMRGTFANVRIKNKITDREGGFSRYFPSNEVKTVYETAMEYRKNNTALIVLAGKEYGSGSSRDWAAKGTFLLGVRAVIAESFERIHRSNLVGMGVAPLVLSMTKMQRIRTRWNKSIASRDLRTI
;
A
#
# COMPACT_ATOMS: atom_id res chain seq x y z
N MET A 1 -15.14 10.03 -0.46
CA MET A 1 -14.61 8.79 0.18
C MET A 1 -13.18 8.44 -0.21
N MET A 2 -12.73 8.69 -1.44
CA MET A 2 -11.34 8.38 -1.87
C MET A 2 -10.25 8.95 -0.93
N ARG A 3 -10.34 10.23 -0.56
CA ARG A 3 -9.40 10.90 0.38
C ARG A 3 -9.33 10.25 1.77
N GLY A 4 -10.36 9.49 2.18
CA GLY A 4 -10.38 8.76 3.45
C GLY A 4 -9.74 7.37 3.40
N THR A 5 -9.32 6.92 2.21
CA THR A 5 -8.68 5.60 2.04
C THR A 5 -7.29 5.62 2.66
N PHE A 6 -7.03 4.67 3.57
CA PHE A 6 -5.83 4.65 4.41
C PHE A 6 -5.62 5.92 5.24
N ALA A 7 -6.69 6.65 5.59
CA ALA A 7 -6.60 7.88 6.39
C ALA A 7 -6.77 7.66 7.91
N ASN A 8 -6.89 6.41 8.37
CA ASN A 8 -7.09 6.12 9.78
C ASN A 8 -5.86 6.55 10.60
N VAL A 9 -6.10 7.32 11.66
CA VAL A 9 -5.06 7.88 12.54
C VAL A 9 -4.20 6.83 13.26
N ARG A 10 -4.63 5.57 13.31
CA ARG A 10 -3.91 4.44 13.94
C ARG A 10 -3.08 3.61 12.95
N ILE A 11 -3.03 3.99 11.67
CA ILE A 11 -2.22 3.27 10.69
C ILE A 11 -0.75 3.44 11.02
N LYS A 12 -0.04 2.31 11.11
CA LYS A 12 1.42 2.27 11.27
C LYS A 12 2.07 1.95 9.94
N ASN A 13 2.38 2.99 9.18
CA ASN A 13 2.99 2.84 7.86
C ASN A 13 4.51 2.76 7.97
N LYS A 14 5.11 1.60 7.66
CA LYS A 14 6.57 1.40 7.74
C LYS A 14 7.41 2.24 6.76
N ILE A 15 6.78 2.99 5.86
CA ILE A 15 7.46 3.93 4.95
C ILE A 15 7.85 5.25 5.67
N THR A 16 7.17 5.60 6.75
CA THR A 16 7.33 6.89 7.45
C THR A 16 7.25 6.71 8.96
N ASP A 17 7.95 7.56 9.71
CA ASP A 17 7.89 7.54 11.18
C ASP A 17 6.62 8.21 11.73
N ARG A 18 5.79 8.80 10.86
CA ARG A 18 4.55 9.47 11.23
C ARG A 18 3.37 8.48 11.25
N GLU A 19 2.76 8.31 12.42
CA GLU A 19 1.54 7.51 12.57
C GLU A 19 0.35 8.19 11.86
N GLY A 20 -0.56 7.35 11.35
CA GLY A 20 -1.76 7.75 10.65
C GLY A 20 -1.68 7.56 9.13
N GLY A 21 -2.56 8.25 8.41
CA GLY A 21 -2.69 8.13 6.96
C GLY A 21 -1.63 8.85 6.14
N PHE A 22 -0.37 8.66 6.51
CA PHE A 22 0.78 9.30 5.87
C PHE A 22 1.63 8.28 5.12
N SER A 23 2.32 8.75 4.08
CA SER A 23 3.33 7.99 3.34
C SER A 23 4.41 8.95 2.84
N ARG A 24 5.45 8.39 2.22
CA ARG A 24 6.53 9.16 1.61
C ARG A 24 6.42 9.11 0.09
N TYR A 25 6.48 10.26 -0.54
CA TYR A 25 6.67 10.36 -1.97
C TYR A 25 8.18 10.30 -2.26
N PHE A 26 8.66 9.17 -2.76
CA PHE A 26 10.10 8.89 -2.84
C PHE A 26 10.88 9.86 -3.73
N PRO A 27 10.36 10.30 -4.90
CA PRO A 27 11.11 11.23 -5.77
C PRO A 27 11.48 12.56 -5.11
N SER A 28 10.62 13.15 -4.26
CA SER A 28 10.94 14.38 -3.51
C SER A 28 11.33 14.12 -2.06
N ASN A 29 11.23 12.88 -1.58
CA ASN A 29 11.42 12.48 -0.19
C ASN A 29 10.45 13.14 0.83
N GLU A 30 9.36 13.74 0.36
CA GLU A 30 8.37 14.41 1.22
C GLU A 30 7.39 13.42 1.86
N VAL A 31 7.05 13.65 3.12
CA VAL A 31 5.96 12.93 3.81
C VAL A 31 4.65 13.68 3.58
N LYS A 32 3.70 13.04 2.91
CA LYS A 32 2.37 13.57 2.59
C LYS A 32 1.29 12.61 3.06
N THR A 33 0.02 12.99 2.95
CA THR A 33 -1.07 12.01 3.13
C THR A 33 -0.96 10.90 2.07
N VAL A 34 -1.51 9.72 2.35
CA VAL A 34 -1.55 8.62 1.38
C VAL A 34 -2.25 9.06 0.09
N TYR A 35 -3.33 9.84 0.20
CA TYR A 35 -4.05 10.38 -0.96
C TYR A 35 -3.15 11.27 -1.82
N GLU A 36 -2.51 12.27 -1.23
CA GLU A 36 -1.62 13.18 -1.98
C GLU A 36 -0.46 12.43 -2.62
N THR A 37 0.17 11.52 -1.86
CA THR A 37 1.25 10.66 -2.36
C THR A 37 0.79 9.87 -3.59
N ALA A 38 -0.40 9.28 -3.54
CA ALA A 38 -0.95 8.53 -4.66
C ALA A 38 -1.25 9.41 -5.87
N MET A 39 -1.69 10.66 -5.66
CA MET A 39 -1.93 11.60 -6.76
C MET A 39 -0.64 12.05 -7.43
N GLU A 40 0.45 12.24 -6.69
CA GLU A 40 1.76 12.54 -7.30
C GLU A 40 2.25 11.39 -8.19
N TYR A 41 2.17 10.15 -7.71
CA TYR A 41 2.52 8.98 -8.54
C TYR A 41 1.61 8.82 -9.76
N ARG A 42 0.31 9.15 -9.62
CA ARG A 42 -0.62 9.16 -10.75
C ARG A 42 -0.21 10.16 -11.83
N LYS A 43 0.20 11.37 -11.47
CA LYS A 43 0.69 12.37 -12.45
C LYS A 43 1.88 11.85 -13.25
N ASN A 44 2.71 11.02 -12.62
CA ASN A 44 3.88 10.40 -13.22
C ASN A 44 3.62 9.01 -13.82
N ASN A 45 2.35 8.64 -14.03
CA ASN A 45 1.93 7.33 -14.57
C ASN A 45 2.60 6.12 -13.88
N THR A 46 2.92 6.27 -12.59
CA THR A 46 3.61 5.24 -11.82
C THR A 46 2.57 4.37 -11.12
N ALA A 47 2.58 3.07 -11.41
CA ALA A 47 1.68 2.12 -10.75
C ALA A 47 2.07 1.94 -9.28
N LEU A 48 1.06 1.74 -8.42
CA LEU A 48 1.25 1.55 -6.99
C LEU A 48 0.94 0.12 -6.57
N ILE A 49 1.63 -0.34 -5.52
CA ILE A 49 1.34 -1.58 -4.81
C ILE A 49 1.23 -1.32 -3.31
N VAL A 50 0.56 -2.22 -2.60
CA VAL A 50 0.52 -2.23 -1.13
C VAL A 50 1.22 -3.50 -0.63
N LEU A 51 2.10 -3.35 0.36
CA LEU A 51 2.69 -4.47 1.09
C LEU A 51 2.05 -4.54 2.49
N ALA A 52 1.46 -5.68 2.82
CA ALA A 52 0.77 -5.91 4.08
C ALA A 52 1.23 -7.19 4.80
N GLY A 53 0.85 -7.33 6.07
CA GLY A 53 1.11 -8.52 6.87
C GLY A 53 0.03 -9.58 6.71
N LYS A 54 -0.30 -10.26 7.80
CA LYS A 54 -1.39 -11.23 7.89
C LYS A 54 -2.75 -10.53 7.99
N GLU A 55 -3.79 -11.24 7.61
CA GLU A 55 -5.20 -10.86 7.78
C GLU A 55 -5.54 -9.49 7.19
N TYR A 56 -4.93 -9.16 6.04
CA TYR A 56 -5.19 -7.90 5.38
C TYR A 56 -6.66 -7.80 4.95
N GLY A 57 -7.32 -6.70 5.34
CA GLY A 57 -8.72 -6.45 5.02
C GLY A 57 -9.74 -6.86 6.08
N SER A 58 -9.29 -7.21 7.29
CA SER A 58 -10.19 -7.43 8.43
C SER A 58 -10.97 -6.16 8.81
N GLY A 59 -12.23 -6.32 9.23
CA GLY A 59 -13.13 -5.22 9.59
C GLY A 59 -14.34 -5.07 8.66
N SER A 60 -15.34 -4.26 9.00
CA SER A 60 -16.64 -4.24 8.31
C SER A 60 -16.66 -3.49 6.97
N SER A 61 -15.82 -2.46 6.77
CA SER A 61 -15.88 -1.55 5.62
C SER A 61 -15.18 -2.08 4.35
N ARG A 62 -15.30 -3.38 4.06
CA ARG A 62 -14.45 -4.09 3.09
C ARG A 62 -14.65 -3.66 1.65
N ASP A 63 -15.88 -3.34 1.24
CA ASP A 63 -16.21 -2.96 -0.15
C ASP A 63 -15.56 -1.61 -0.49
N TRP A 64 -15.75 -0.63 0.41
CA TRP A 64 -15.14 0.69 0.27
C TRP A 64 -13.61 0.65 0.40
N ALA A 65 -13.06 -0.22 1.24
CA ALA A 65 -11.61 -0.40 1.33
C ALA A 65 -11.02 -0.88 0.00
N ALA A 66 -11.67 -1.82 -0.70
CA ALA A 66 -11.23 -2.28 -2.01
C ALA A 66 -11.40 -1.19 -3.09
N LYS A 67 -12.57 -0.55 -3.17
CA LYS A 67 -12.83 0.53 -4.13
C LYS A 67 -11.87 1.72 -3.93
N GLY A 68 -11.63 2.11 -2.68
CA GLY A 68 -10.66 3.14 -2.33
C GLY A 68 -9.25 2.80 -2.80
N THR A 69 -8.82 1.55 -2.57
CA THR A 69 -7.52 1.04 -3.01
C THR A 69 -7.35 1.16 -4.52
N PHE A 70 -8.35 0.71 -5.30
CA PHE A 70 -8.37 0.88 -6.75
C PHE A 70 -8.33 2.35 -7.18
N LEU A 71 -9.17 3.19 -6.57
CA LEU A 71 -9.26 4.62 -6.89
C LEU A 71 -7.97 5.37 -6.59
N LEU A 72 -7.12 4.91 -5.68
CA LEU A 72 -5.77 5.47 -5.45
C LEU A 72 -4.76 5.06 -6.54
N GLY A 73 -5.12 4.18 -7.47
CA GLY A 73 -4.22 3.70 -8.53
C GLY A 73 -3.38 2.49 -8.13
N VAL A 74 -3.71 1.82 -7.01
CA VAL A 74 -3.07 0.57 -6.61
C VAL A 74 -3.49 -0.54 -7.58
N ARG A 75 -2.51 -1.29 -8.09
CA ARG A 75 -2.71 -2.40 -9.04
C ARG A 75 -2.60 -3.77 -8.39
N ALA A 76 -1.83 -3.88 -7.31
CA ALA A 76 -1.69 -5.12 -6.56
C ALA A 76 -1.55 -4.86 -5.06
N VAL A 77 -2.07 -5.79 -4.28
CA VAL A 77 -1.79 -5.90 -2.85
C VAL A 77 -1.04 -7.20 -2.62
N ILE A 78 0.10 -7.12 -1.95
CA ILE A 78 0.91 -8.29 -1.57
C ILE A 78 0.84 -8.43 -0.06
N ALA A 79 0.33 -9.56 0.43
CA ALA A 79 0.13 -9.81 1.85
C ALA A 79 0.56 -11.23 2.24
N GLU A 80 0.75 -11.46 3.55
CA GLU A 80 0.96 -12.82 4.07
C GLU A 80 -0.35 -13.63 4.11
N SER A 81 -1.48 -12.95 4.35
CA SER A 81 -2.82 -13.51 4.19
C SER A 81 -3.86 -12.40 4.06
N PHE A 82 -5.06 -12.75 3.57
CA PHE A 82 -6.18 -11.82 3.39
C PHE A 82 -7.40 -12.30 4.17
N GLU A 83 -8.22 -11.37 4.61
CA GLU A 83 -9.61 -11.70 4.95
C GLU A 83 -10.36 -12.08 3.65
N ARG A 84 -11.19 -13.14 3.72
CA ARG A 84 -11.81 -13.80 2.56
C ARG A 84 -12.68 -12.86 1.73
N ILE A 85 -13.56 -12.08 2.37
CA ILE A 85 -14.48 -11.17 1.66
C ILE A 85 -13.69 -10.03 1.03
N HIS A 86 -12.76 -9.44 1.78
CA HIS A 86 -11.93 -8.35 1.25
C HIS A 86 -11.09 -8.78 0.05
N ARG A 87 -10.55 -10.01 0.07
CA ARG A 87 -9.85 -10.58 -1.08
C ARG A 87 -10.73 -10.61 -2.33
N SER A 88 -11.97 -11.09 -2.23
CA SER A 88 -12.92 -11.12 -3.34
C SER A 88 -13.24 -9.72 -3.86
N ASN A 89 -13.38 -8.74 -2.96
CA ASN A 89 -13.64 -7.35 -3.35
C ASN A 89 -12.47 -6.74 -4.13
N LEU A 90 -11.22 -7.02 -3.73
CA LEU A 90 -10.05 -6.55 -4.49
C LEU A 90 -10.06 -7.11 -5.92
N VAL A 91 -10.33 -8.41 -6.08
CA VAL A 91 -10.46 -9.04 -7.41
C VAL A 91 -11.57 -8.36 -8.22
N GLY A 92 -12.74 -8.14 -7.62
CA GLY A 92 -13.87 -7.47 -8.28
C GLY A 92 -13.57 -6.03 -8.70
N MET A 93 -12.64 -5.35 -8.02
CA MET A 93 -12.18 -4.00 -8.40
C MET A 93 -11.02 -4.02 -9.42
N GLY A 94 -10.50 -5.19 -9.79
CA GLY A 94 -9.33 -5.31 -10.67
C GLY A 94 -7.99 -5.04 -9.98
N VAL A 95 -7.92 -5.21 -8.66
CA VAL A 95 -6.67 -5.15 -7.87
C VAL A 95 -6.20 -6.56 -7.56
N ALA A 96 -4.99 -6.93 -7.98
CA ALA A 96 -4.48 -8.29 -7.82
C ALA A 96 -4.09 -8.59 -6.34
N PRO A 97 -4.73 -9.55 -5.66
CA PRO A 97 -4.33 -9.96 -4.31
C PRO A 97 -3.31 -11.11 -4.38
N LEU A 98 -2.05 -10.80 -4.09
CA LEU A 98 -0.94 -11.74 -4.13
C LEU A 98 -0.55 -12.19 -2.72
N VAL A 99 -0.43 -13.50 -2.52
CA VAL A 99 -0.01 -14.09 -1.25
C VAL A 99 1.44 -14.54 -1.34
N LEU A 100 2.28 -14.08 -0.41
CA LEU A 100 3.67 -14.53 -0.29
C LEU A 100 3.91 -15.12 1.09
N SER A 101 4.77 -16.15 1.16
CA SER A 101 5.22 -16.69 2.43
C SER A 101 6.02 -15.64 3.22
N MET A 102 6.02 -15.77 4.54
CA MET A 102 6.75 -14.86 5.45
C MET A 102 8.22 -14.70 5.05
N THR A 103 8.88 -15.79 4.66
CA THR A 103 10.28 -15.77 4.19
C THR A 103 10.46 -14.92 2.93
N LYS A 104 9.55 -15.02 1.95
CA LYS A 104 9.58 -14.20 0.73
C LYS A 104 9.30 -12.73 1.04
N MET A 105 8.35 -12.45 1.93
CA MET A 105 8.03 -11.10 2.39
C MET A 105 9.21 -10.44 3.13
N GLN A 106 9.92 -11.18 3.97
CA GLN A 106 11.12 -10.69 4.66
C GLN A 106 12.21 -10.31 3.66
N ARG A 107 12.46 -11.14 2.64
CA ARG A 107 13.44 -10.83 1.59
C ARG A 107 13.12 -9.53 0.84
N ILE A 108 11.85 -9.32 0.50
CA ILE A 108 11.39 -8.08 -0.13
C ILE A 108 11.64 -6.89 0.80
N ARG A 109 11.22 -6.98 2.07
CA ARG A 109 11.44 -5.91 3.06
C ARG A 109 12.91 -5.57 3.25
N THR A 110 13.80 -6.55 3.35
CA THR A 110 15.23 -6.32 3.50
C THR A 110 15.81 -5.59 2.29
N ARG A 111 15.47 -6.01 1.07
CA ARG A 111 15.95 -5.35 -0.16
C ARG A 111 15.41 -3.93 -0.29
N TRP A 112 14.14 -3.75 0.06
CA TRP A 112 13.47 -2.45 0.01
C TRP A 112 14.06 -1.47 1.03
N ASN A 113 14.31 -1.89 2.27
CA ASN A 113 14.97 -1.05 3.28
C ASN A 113 16.37 -0.63 2.86
N LYS A 114 17.14 -1.53 2.21
CA LYS A 114 18.46 -1.19 1.66
C LYS A 114 18.36 -0.13 0.56
N SER A 115 17.41 -0.29 -0.38
CA SER A 115 17.18 0.65 -1.48
C SER A 115 16.74 2.04 -0.98
N ILE A 116 15.88 2.10 0.05
CA ILE A 116 15.51 3.37 0.69
C ILE A 116 16.73 4.01 1.35
N ALA A 117 17.51 3.24 2.11
CA ALA A 117 18.71 3.75 2.78
C ALA A 117 19.76 4.26 1.79
N SER A 118 19.93 3.60 0.64
CA SER A 118 20.87 4.00 -0.41
C SER A 118 20.33 5.08 -1.36
N ARG A 119 19.06 5.50 -1.22
CA ARG A 119 18.35 6.40 -2.15
C ARG A 119 18.33 5.90 -3.61
N ASP A 120 18.58 4.61 -3.82
CA ASP A 120 18.55 4.01 -5.15
C ASP A 120 17.15 3.46 -5.45
N LEU A 121 16.28 4.35 -5.91
CA LEU A 121 14.88 4.08 -6.22
C LEU A 121 14.69 3.32 -7.54
N ARG A 122 15.75 3.10 -8.34
CA ARG A 122 15.66 2.38 -9.64
C ARG A 122 15.37 0.89 -9.49
N THR A 123 15.39 0.40 -8.25
CA THR A 123 15.17 -1.01 -7.90
C THR A 123 13.78 -1.29 -7.31
N ILE A 124 12.91 -0.27 -7.28
CA ILE A 124 11.57 -0.33 -6.68
C ILE A 124 10.50 -0.35 -7.76
#